data_AF-A0A183F0F3-F1
#
_entry.id   AF-A0A183F0F3-F1
#
_cell.length_a   1.000
_cell.length_b   1.000
_cell.length_c   1.000
_cell.angle_alpha   90.00
_cell.angle_beta   90.00
_cell.angle_gamma   90.00
#
_symmetry.space_group_name_H-M   'P 1'
#
loop_
_entity.id
_entity.type
_entity.pdbx_description
1 polymer ?
#
loop_
_entity_poly.entity_id
_entity_poly.type
_entity_poly.pdbx_seq_one_letter_code
_entity_poly.pdbx_strand_id
1 'polypeptide(L)'
;MIGELGEKIGTTIVKMEALGNEGKVEEAMELSKTIEEYKKKKRDLENDVRTVLNTPQVRLRVCDMCGAQLSLMEHETRLADHYGGKMHCGMEAIRDRYEEMKVIRIMR
;
A
#
# COMPACT_ATOMS: atom_id res chain seq x y z
N MET A 1 14.85 -7.24 1.84
CA MET A 1 15.10 -6.50 0.58
C MET A 1 16.08 -5.34 0.73
N ILE A 2 15.77 -4.25 1.46
CA ILE A 2 16.69 -3.08 1.58
C ILE A 2 17.93 -3.40 2.42
N GLY A 3 17.76 -4.13 3.54
CA GLY A 3 18.88 -4.56 4.40
C GLY A 3 19.87 -5.49 3.68
N GLU A 4 19.36 -6.44 2.88
CA GLU A 4 20.17 -7.36 2.08
C GLU A 4 20.99 -6.63 0.99
N LEU A 5 20.43 -5.56 0.39
CA LEU A 5 21.19 -4.70 -0.52
C LEU A 5 22.32 -3.97 0.21
N GLY A 6 22.08 -3.53 1.46
CA GLY A 6 23.11 -2.92 2.31
C GLY A 6 24.27 -3.88 2.60
N GLU A 7 23.96 -5.13 2.94
CA GLU A 7 24.96 -6.17 3.19
C GLU A 7 25.76 -6.54 1.93
N LYS A 8 25.07 -6.66 0.78
CA LYS A 8 25.73 -6.87 -0.53
C LYS A 8 26.64 -5.71 -0.91
N ILE A 9 26.25 -4.45 -0.65
CA ILE A 9 27.11 -3.29 -0.89
C ILE A 9 28.36 -3.37 -0.01
N GLY A 10 28.21 -3.63 1.29
CA GLY A 10 29.33 -3.72 2.23
C GLY A 10 30.33 -4.81 1.85
N THR A 11 29.85 -6.01 1.54
CA THR A 11 30.71 -7.13 1.11
C THR A 11 31.42 -6.86 -0.23
N THR A 12 30.76 -6.16 -1.15
CA THR A 12 31.34 -5.81 -2.46
C THR A 12 32.40 -4.71 -2.33
N ILE A 13 32.24 -3.75 -1.40
CA ILE A 13 33.25 -2.72 -1.09
C ILE A 13 34.54 -3.37 -0.59
N VAL A 14 34.44 -4.29 0.38
CA VAL A 14 35.62 -4.99 0.93
C VAL A 14 36.37 -5.75 -0.17
N LYS A 15 35.65 -6.40 -1.09
CA LYS A 15 36.27 -7.09 -2.24
C LYS A 15 36.93 -6.11 -3.22
N MET A 16 36.28 -4.98 -3.49
CA MET A 16 36.84 -3.93 -4.35
C MET A 16 38.13 -3.35 -3.77
N GLU A 17 38.17 -3.09 -2.46
CA GLU A 17 39.37 -2.57 -1.77
C GLU A 17 40.53 -3.58 -1.79
N ALA A 18 40.23 -4.87 -1.60
CA ALA A 18 41.23 -5.94 -1.69
C ALA A 18 41.86 -6.02 -3.10
N LEU A 19 41.03 -6.02 -4.15
CA LEU A 19 41.50 -6.05 -5.53
C LEU A 19 42.27 -4.78 -5.92
N GLY A 20 41.87 -3.62 -5.39
CA GLY A 20 42.62 -2.37 -5.55
C GLY A 20 44.01 -2.43 -4.93
N ASN A 21 44.14 -3.00 -3.73
CA ASN A 21 45.44 -3.21 -3.06
C ASN A 21 46.32 -4.24 -3.78
N GLU A 22 45.73 -5.21 -4.47
CA GLU A 22 46.44 -6.18 -5.32
C GLU A 22 46.88 -5.58 -6.67
N GLY A 23 46.51 -4.34 -6.98
CA GLY A 23 46.81 -3.68 -8.26
C GLY A 23 45.91 -4.12 -9.42
N LYS A 24 44.83 -4.88 -9.15
CA LYS A 24 43.83 -5.30 -10.14
C LYS A 24 42.81 -4.20 -10.37
N VAL A 25 43.28 -3.12 -10.99
CA VAL A 25 42.52 -1.87 -11.16
C VAL A 25 41.27 -2.08 -12.03
N GLU A 26 41.33 -2.89 -13.08
CA GLU A 26 40.18 -3.15 -13.96
C GLU A 26 39.04 -3.87 -13.22
N GLU A 27 39.35 -4.94 -12.48
CA GLU A 27 38.37 -5.70 -11.69
C GLU A 27 37.75 -4.85 -10.56
N ALA A 28 38.57 -3.99 -9.93
CA ALA A 28 38.08 -3.04 -8.93
C ALA A 28 37.12 -2.00 -9.53
N MET A 29 37.37 -1.52 -10.76
CA MET A 29 36.46 -0.60 -11.46
C MET A 29 35.11 -1.26 -11.80
N GLU A 30 35.10 -2.52 -12.21
CA GLU A 30 33.85 -3.25 -12.48
C GLU A 30 33.00 -3.42 -11.20
N LEU A 31 33.64 -3.74 -10.07
CA LEU A 31 32.96 -3.82 -8.77
C LEU A 31 32.43 -2.46 -8.31
N SER A 32 33.17 -1.38 -8.57
CA SER A 32 32.71 -0.01 -8.29
C SER A 32 31.42 0.32 -9.04
N LYS A 33 31.33 -0.02 -10.32
CA LYS A 33 30.11 0.15 -11.12
C LYS A 33 28.95 -0.65 -10.54
N THR A 34 29.21 -1.90 -10.12
CA THR A 34 28.22 -2.77 -9.50
C THR A 34 27.71 -2.21 -8.16
N ILE A 35 28.59 -1.61 -7.35
CA ILE A 35 28.23 -0.93 -6.10
C ILE A 35 27.32 0.27 -6.39
N GLU A 36 27.61 1.07 -7.41
CA GLU A 36 26.76 2.21 -7.79
C GLU A 36 25.38 1.76 -8.27
N GLU A 37 25.29 0.66 -9.02
CA GLU A 37 24.01 0.05 -9.39
C GLU A 37 23.20 -0.41 -8.16
N TYR A 38 23.84 -1.05 -7.18
CA TYR A 38 23.17 -1.46 -5.95
C TYR A 38 22.73 -0.28 -5.10
N LYS A 39 23.54 0.79 -5.00
CA LYS A 39 23.14 2.04 -4.32
C LYS A 39 21.97 2.72 -5.03
N LYS A 40 21.94 2.71 -6.35
CA LYS A 40 20.81 3.24 -7.13
C LYS A 40 19.54 2.45 -6.84
N LYS A 41 19.59 1.12 -6.95
CA LYS A 41 18.45 0.23 -6.62
C LYS A 41 17.96 0.41 -5.18
N LYS A 42 18.89 0.57 -4.22
CA LYS A 42 18.55 0.84 -2.82
C LYS A 42 17.78 2.16 -2.67
N ARG A 43 18.27 3.24 -3.29
CA ARG A 43 17.61 4.56 -3.26
C ARG A 43 16.23 4.53 -3.94
N ASP A 44 16.10 3.81 -5.05
CA ASP A 44 14.82 3.67 -5.76
C ASP A 44 13.79 2.94 -4.87
N LEU A 45 14.18 1.82 -4.25
CA LEU A 45 13.34 1.08 -3.30
C LEU A 45 12.95 1.92 -2.06
N GLU A 46 13.90 2.68 -1.51
CA GLU A 46 13.64 3.59 -0.38
C GLU A 46 12.67 4.71 -0.78
N ASN A 47 12.79 5.25 -1.99
CA ASN A 47 11.87 6.24 -2.53
C ASN A 47 10.48 5.66 -2.80
N ASP A 48 10.38 4.45 -3.33
CA ASP A 48 9.10 3.77 -3.54
C ASP A 48 8.39 3.49 -2.23
N VAL A 49 9.09 2.96 -1.22
CA VAL A 49 8.53 2.76 0.12
C VAL A 49 8.07 4.10 0.72
N ARG A 50 8.90 5.14 0.60
CA ARG A 50 8.54 6.48 1.07
C ARG A 50 7.33 7.03 0.33
N THR A 51 7.20 6.76 -0.96
CA THR A 51 6.05 7.19 -1.77
C THR A 51 4.79 6.46 -1.35
N VAL A 52 4.84 5.13 -1.18
CA VAL A 52 3.70 4.31 -0.72
C VAL A 52 3.24 4.70 0.70
N LEU A 53 4.17 5.08 1.58
CA LEU A 53 3.86 5.53 2.94
C LEU A 53 3.31 6.97 2.98
N ASN A 54 3.77 7.85 2.09
CA ASN A 54 3.32 9.24 2.03
C ASN A 54 2.09 9.46 1.14
N THR A 55 1.72 8.50 0.30
CA THR A 55 0.41 8.49 -0.32
C THR A 55 -0.61 8.04 0.74
N PRO A 56 -1.50 8.92 1.24
CA PRO A 56 -2.60 8.46 2.07
C PRO A 56 -3.39 7.47 1.23
N GLN A 57 -3.27 6.19 1.58
CA GLN A 57 -4.08 5.14 0.98
C GLN A 57 -5.49 5.40 1.51
N VAL A 58 -6.26 6.24 0.82
CA VAL A 58 -7.69 6.41 1.11
C VAL A 58 -8.35 5.10 0.69
N ARG A 59 -8.27 4.12 1.58
CA ARG A 59 -8.84 2.80 1.40
C ARG A 59 -10.34 2.94 1.59
N LEU A 60 -11.04 3.23 0.50
CA LEU A 60 -12.49 3.34 0.49
C LEU A 60 -13.10 1.95 0.27
N ARG A 61 -14.23 1.71 0.92
CA ARG A 61 -15.20 0.66 0.60
C ARG A 61 -16.55 1.30 0.29
N VAL A 62 -17.44 0.53 -0.32
CA VAL A 62 -18.83 0.95 -0.51
C VAL A 62 -19.68 0.36 0.62
N CYS A 63 -20.65 1.13 1.11
CA CYS A 63 -21.65 0.66 2.05
C CYS A 63 -22.70 -0.18 1.31
N ASP A 64 -22.94 -1.41 1.77
CA ASP A 64 -23.84 -2.34 1.09
C ASP A 64 -25.32 -1.90 1.14
N MET A 65 -25.70 -1.16 2.17
CA MET A 65 -27.08 -0.67 2.34
C MET A 65 -27.34 0.55 1.47
N CYS A 66 -26.51 1.59 1.59
CA CYS A 66 -26.78 2.90 0.98
C CYS A 66 -25.91 3.26 -0.24
N GLY A 67 -24.91 2.44 -0.58
CA GLY A 67 -24.06 2.66 -1.75
C GLY A 67 -23.06 3.81 -1.62
N ALA A 68 -22.99 4.49 -0.47
CA ALA A 68 -22.04 5.57 -0.24
C ALA A 68 -20.63 5.04 0.07
N GLN A 69 -19.61 5.85 -0.27
CA GLN A 69 -18.22 5.53 0.03
C GLN A 69 -17.92 5.73 1.52
N LEU A 70 -17.21 4.77 2.11
CA LEU A 70 -16.77 4.72 3.49
C LEU A 70 -15.26 4.52 3.53
N SER A 71 -14.54 5.29 4.35
CA SER A 71 -13.12 5.03 4.57
C SER A 71 -12.95 3.89 5.57
N LEU A 72 -12.05 2.95 5.26
CA LEU A 72 -11.74 1.78 6.09
C LEU A 72 -11.02 2.15 7.39
N MET A 73 -10.44 3.34 7.47
CA MET A 73 -9.67 3.82 8.62
C MET A 73 -10.43 4.87 9.43
N GLU A 74 -11.75 4.93 9.28
CA GLU A 74 -12.60 5.89 10.00
C GLU A 74 -12.76 5.52 11.48
N HIS A 75 -12.83 6.55 12.32
CA HIS A 75 -13.12 6.39 13.74
C HIS A 75 -14.57 5.94 13.93
N GLU A 76 -14.83 5.12 14.97
CA GLU A 76 -16.15 4.55 15.26
C GLU A 76 -17.27 5.59 15.34
N THR A 77 -16.97 6.78 15.87
CA THR A 77 -17.94 7.91 15.91
C THR A 77 -18.40 8.34 14.52
N ARG A 78 -17.48 8.49 13.55
CA ARG A 78 -17.86 8.87 12.18
C ARG A 78 -18.62 7.75 11.48
N LEU A 79 -18.34 6.50 11.84
CA LEU A 79 -19.08 5.36 11.34
C LEU A 79 -20.51 5.33 11.90
N ALA A 80 -20.69 5.69 13.18
CA ALA A 80 -22.02 5.83 13.79
C ALA A 80 -22.84 6.94 13.10
N ASP A 81 -22.23 8.09 12.79
CA ASP A 81 -22.91 9.17 12.05
C ASP A 81 -23.32 8.74 10.64
N HIS A 82 -22.53 7.89 9.98
CA HIS A 82 -22.91 7.31 8.70
C HIS A 82 -24.16 6.43 8.83
N TYR A 83 -24.18 5.51 9.80
CA TYR A 83 -25.30 4.58 10.00
C TYR A 83 -26.57 5.26 10.50
N GLY A 84 -26.45 6.29 11.34
CA GLY A 84 -27.57 7.12 11.80
C GLY A 84 -27.99 8.21 10.81
N GLY A 85 -27.31 8.31 9.67
CA GLY A 85 -27.56 9.33 8.66
C GLY A 85 -28.84 9.06 7.85
N LYS A 86 -29.55 10.12 7.46
CA LYS A 86 -30.81 10.04 6.70
C LYS A 86 -30.69 9.22 5.41
N MET A 87 -29.55 9.32 4.71
CA MET A 87 -29.29 8.54 3.49
C MET A 87 -29.21 7.03 3.79
N HIS A 88 -28.56 6.66 4.90
CA HIS A 88 -28.42 5.27 5.29
C HIS A 88 -29.77 4.70 5.74
N CYS A 89 -30.39 5.30 6.76
CA CYS A 89 -31.67 4.84 7.29
C CYS A 89 -32.79 4.89 6.23
N GLY A 90 -32.79 5.89 5.36
CA GLY A 90 -33.78 6.00 4.29
C GLY A 90 -33.67 4.87 3.26
N MET A 91 -32.45 4.53 2.84
CA MET A 91 -32.24 3.44 1.88
C MET A 91 -32.52 2.08 2.50
N GLU A 92 -32.17 1.88 3.77
CA GLU A 92 -32.54 0.68 4.53
C GLU A 92 -34.07 0.49 4.56
N ALA A 93 -34.83 1.51 4.97
CA ALA A 93 -36.29 1.44 5.02
C ALA A 93 -36.93 1.16 3.65
N ILE A 94 -36.38 1.72 2.56
CA ILE A 94 -36.86 1.43 1.20
C ILE A 94 -36.64 -0.03 0.83
N ARG A 95 -35.47 -0.60 1.16
CA ARG A 95 -35.15 -2.01 0.89
C ARG A 95 -36.05 -2.95 1.67
N ASP A 96 -36.26 -2.67 2.96
CA ASP A 96 -37.15 -3.47 3.80
C ASP A 96 -38.57 -3.46 3.24
N ARG A 97 -39.08 -2.27 2.91
CA ARG A 97 -40.41 -2.13 2.31
C ARG A 97 -40.54 -2.87 0.98
N TYR A 98 -39.48 -2.89 0.18
CA TYR A 98 -39.45 -3.61 -1.08
C TYR A 98 -39.53 -5.12 -0.90
N GLU A 99 -38.82 -5.68 0.09
CA GLU A 99 -38.90 -7.11 0.40
C GLU A 99 -40.27 -7.50 0.95
N GLU A 100 -40.88 -6.69 1.83
CA GLU A 100 -42.27 -6.89 2.28
C GLU A 100 -43.24 -6.96 1.08
N MET A 101 -43.10 -6.04 0.12
CA MET A 101 -43.96 -6.02 -1.06
C MET A 101 -43.76 -7.27 -1.94
N LYS A 102 -42.55 -7.81 -2.04
CA LYS A 102 -42.29 -9.07 -2.76
C LYS A 102 -42.98 -10.25 -2.10
N VAL A 103 -42.92 -10.36 -0.78
CA VAL A 103 -43.58 -11.43 -0.03
C VAL A 103 -45.09 -11.36 -0.24
N ILE A 104 -45.69 -10.18 -0.08
CA ILE A 104 -47.12 -9.96 -0.31
C ILE A 104 -47.51 -10.35 -1.75
N ARG A 105 -46.68 -10.01 -2.73
CA ARG A 105 -46.92 -10.37 -4.14
C ARG A 105 -46.87 -11.88 -4.39
N ILE A 106 -46.03 -12.63 -3.68
CA ILE A 106 -45.92 -14.09 -3.82
C ILE A 106 -47.10 -14.79 -3.12
N MET A 107 -47.62 -14.22 -2.04
CA MET A 107 -48.76 -14.78 -1.30
C MET A 107 -50.13 -14.52 -1.95
N ARG A 108 -50.17 -13.77 -3.05
CA ARG A 108 -51.39 -13.38 -3.78
C ARG A 108 -51.50 -14.13 -5.09
#